data_AF-A0AAD8SH67-F1
#
_entry.id   AF-A0AAD8SH67-F1
#
_cell.length_a   1.000
_cell.length_b   1.000
_cell.length_c   1.000
_cell.angle_alpha   90.00
_cell.angle_beta   90.00
_cell.angle_gamma   90.00
#
_symmetry.space_group_name_H-M   'P 1'
#
loop_
_entity.id
_entity.type
_entity.pdbx_description
1 polymer ?
#
loop_
_entity_poly.entity_id
_entity_poly.type
_entity_poly.pdbx_seq_one_letter_code
_entity_poly.pdbx_strand_id
1 'polypeptide(L)'
;MQFPAANFTLMLFHYDGVVEGWSDLPWSRRAVHVAAADQTKWWFGKRFLHPDLVAEYDYIFLWDEDIEVDNFDPLRYLDIVRKEGLEISQPALDRRSKIHHQLTARARRGGAVHRRFYKTAGGGRCYGNSTGPPCTGWVEMMVPVFSRAAWRCAWRMIQNDLVFAWGLDFKLGYCAQGDRTMNVGIVDSEYVLHRGIPTLGDAGDGKPAAAAAGRSAVRQRSSTEMQIFNRRWNEAVAEDECWTDPYPEPPTATTKD
;
A
#
# COMPACT_ATOMS: atom_id res chain seq x y z
N MET A 1 -7.23 22.91 0.39
CA MET A 1 -6.37 21.70 0.36
C MET A 1 -6.89 20.75 1.42
N GLN A 2 -7.07 19.48 1.07
CA GLN A 2 -7.70 18.48 1.94
C GLN A 2 -6.86 18.11 3.17
N PHE A 3 -5.54 18.33 3.09
CA PHE A 3 -4.58 18.11 4.17
C PHE A 3 -4.15 19.44 4.80
N PRO A 4 -4.58 19.77 6.03
CA PRO A 4 -4.23 21.02 6.70
C PRO A 4 -2.72 21.12 6.99
N ALA A 5 -2.11 22.26 6.68
CA ALA A 5 -0.67 22.47 6.86
C ALA A 5 -0.20 22.39 8.32
N ALA A 6 -1.07 22.67 9.29
CA ALA A 6 -0.77 22.57 10.71
C ALA A 6 -0.60 21.13 11.20
N ASN A 7 -1.10 20.15 10.44
CA ASN A 7 -1.12 18.74 10.84
C ASN A 7 -0.34 17.84 9.86
N PHE A 8 -0.09 18.30 8.63
CA PHE A 8 0.49 17.49 7.56
C PHE A 8 1.60 18.20 6.79
N THR A 9 2.75 17.53 6.73
CA THR A 9 3.81 17.80 5.76
C THR A 9 3.54 16.99 4.49
N LEU A 10 3.61 17.66 3.33
CA LEU A 10 3.47 16.99 2.05
C LEU A 10 4.85 16.76 1.44
N MET A 11 5.08 15.58 0.90
CA MET A 11 6.27 15.25 0.11
C MET A 11 5.82 14.74 -1.27
N LEU A 12 6.35 15.33 -2.34
CA LEU A 12 6.07 14.94 -3.72
C LEU A 12 7.29 14.24 -4.32
N PHE A 13 7.07 13.03 -4.83
CA PHE A 13 8.06 12.24 -5.54
C PHE A 13 7.91 12.40 -7.04
N HIS A 14 8.90 13.04 -7.67
CA HIS A 14 8.92 13.30 -9.12
C HIS A 14 9.75 12.22 -9.81
N TYR A 15 9.05 11.26 -10.43
CA TYR A 15 9.67 10.17 -11.20
C TYR A 15 9.92 10.54 -12.67
N ASP A 16 9.28 11.59 -13.17
CA ASP A 16 9.40 12.10 -14.54
C ASP A 16 10.47 13.20 -14.68
N GLY A 17 11.05 13.63 -13.56
CA GLY A 17 12.01 14.73 -13.51
C GLY A 17 11.39 16.13 -13.68
N VAL A 18 10.06 16.25 -13.73
CA VAL A 18 9.35 17.52 -13.98
C VAL A 18 8.90 18.16 -12.67
N VAL A 19 9.86 18.73 -11.93
CA VAL A 19 9.61 19.28 -10.58
C VAL A 19 8.63 20.46 -10.58
N GLU A 20 8.73 21.34 -11.58
CA GLU A 20 7.95 22.58 -11.68
C GLU A 20 6.54 22.38 -12.24
N GLY A 21 6.14 21.14 -12.56
CA GLY A 21 4.83 20.82 -13.14
C GLY A 21 3.63 21.19 -12.26
N TRP A 22 3.87 21.48 -10.97
CA TRP A 22 2.86 21.82 -9.97
C TRP A 22 3.01 23.25 -9.41
N SER A 23 3.91 24.05 -9.98
CA SER A 23 4.34 25.36 -9.46
C SER A 23 3.23 26.43 -9.42
N ASP A 24 2.20 26.27 -10.25
CA ASP A 24 1.00 27.10 -10.30
C ASP A 24 0.04 26.83 -9.13
N LEU A 25 0.15 25.67 -8.48
CA LEU A 25 -0.70 25.31 -7.35
C LEU A 25 -0.13 25.87 -6.03
N PRO A 26 -0.92 26.64 -5.26
CA PRO A 26 -0.43 27.28 -4.02
C PRO A 26 0.14 26.30 -2.99
N TRP A 27 -0.38 25.08 -2.95
CA TRP A 27 0.08 24.06 -2.02
C TRP A 27 1.42 23.43 -2.40
N SER A 28 1.85 23.52 -3.66
CA SER A 28 3.15 22.96 -4.09
C SER A 28 4.30 23.66 -3.37
N ARG A 29 4.21 24.97 -3.14
CA ARG A 29 5.24 25.76 -2.46
C ARG A 29 5.53 25.33 -1.01
N ARG A 30 4.62 24.61 -0.37
CA ARG A 30 4.78 24.07 0.99
C ARG A 30 5.16 22.59 1.02
N ALA A 31 5.25 21.94 -0.14
CA ALA A 31 5.64 20.54 -0.23
C ALA A 31 7.17 20.41 -0.26
N VAL A 32 7.68 19.27 0.22
CA VAL A 32 9.05 18.86 -0.04
C VAL A 32 9.09 18.13 -1.38
N HIS A 33 9.82 18.67 -2.35
CA HIS A 33 9.95 18.07 -3.67
C HIS A 33 11.22 17.20 -3.71
N VAL A 34 11.07 15.93 -4.09
CA VAL A 34 12.19 15.01 -4.30
C VAL A 34 12.10 14.43 -5.70
N ALA A 35 13.14 14.60 -6.50
CA ALA A 35 13.16 14.15 -7.90
C ALA A 35 14.22 13.09 -8.13
N ALA A 36 13.82 12.00 -8.78
CA ALA A 36 14.71 10.98 -9.29
C ALA A 36 14.04 10.30 -10.48
N ALA A 37 14.59 10.51 -11.67
CA ALA A 37 14.01 10.00 -12.90
C ALA A 37 13.91 8.46 -12.91
N ASP A 38 12.83 7.94 -13.48
CA ASP A 38 12.56 6.52 -13.69
C ASP A 38 12.58 5.68 -12.41
N GLN A 39 12.30 6.30 -11.27
CA GLN A 39 12.17 5.62 -9.97
C GLN A 39 10.71 5.45 -9.57
N THR A 40 10.46 4.46 -8.72
CA THR A 40 9.12 4.10 -8.25
C THR A 40 8.85 4.64 -6.83
N LYS A 41 7.57 4.69 -6.44
CA LYS A 41 7.15 5.08 -5.08
C LYS A 41 7.96 4.42 -3.95
N TRP A 42 8.16 3.10 -4.02
CA TRP A 42 8.86 2.36 -2.97
C TRP A 42 10.37 2.60 -2.97
N TRP A 43 10.96 2.91 -4.12
CA TRP A 43 12.36 3.35 -4.20
C TRP A 43 12.56 4.68 -3.46
N PHE A 44 11.64 5.64 -3.63
CA PHE A 44 11.65 6.90 -2.89
C PHE A 44 11.41 6.67 -1.41
N GLY A 45 10.38 5.91 -1.04
CA GLY A 45 10.07 5.58 0.35
C GLY A 45 11.26 4.95 1.08
N LYS A 46 12.02 4.06 0.43
CA LYS A 46 13.22 3.47 1.00
C LYS A 46 14.32 4.50 1.29
N ARG A 47 14.48 5.52 0.45
CA ARG A 47 15.61 6.47 0.51
C ARG A 47 15.32 7.75 1.29
N PHE A 48 14.09 8.24 1.24
CA PHE A 48 13.72 9.56 1.76
C PHE A 48 12.79 9.51 2.97
N LEU A 49 12.21 8.35 3.28
CA LEU A 49 11.36 8.15 4.46
C LEU A 49 12.02 7.22 5.47
N HIS A 50 13.32 7.41 5.75
CA HIS A 50 14.03 6.66 6.78
C HIS A 50 13.32 6.82 8.15
N PRO A 51 13.16 5.75 8.97
CA PRO A 51 12.37 5.83 10.21
C PRO A 51 12.82 6.92 11.18
N ASP A 52 14.12 7.23 11.23
CA ASP A 52 14.64 8.29 12.09
C ASP A 52 14.40 9.71 11.53
N LEU A 53 14.22 9.85 10.20
CA LEU A 53 13.85 11.13 9.58
C LEU A 53 12.37 11.45 9.76
N VAL A 54 11.51 10.44 9.74
CA VAL A 54 10.06 10.60 9.91
C VAL A 54 9.58 10.33 11.34
N ALA A 55 10.51 10.24 12.30
CA ALA A 55 10.20 9.90 13.69
C ALA A 55 9.30 10.93 14.41
N GLU A 56 9.22 12.16 13.91
CA GLU A 56 8.34 13.19 14.48
C GLU A 56 6.87 13.01 14.07
N TYR A 57 6.59 12.20 13.04
CA TYR A 57 5.23 11.96 12.54
C TYR A 57 4.63 10.71 13.19
N ASP A 58 3.37 10.79 13.61
CA ASP A 58 2.66 9.64 14.19
C ASP A 58 2.23 8.63 13.12
N TYR A 59 1.93 9.13 11.90
CA TYR A 59 1.47 8.34 10.77
C TYR A 59 2.17 8.75 9.47
N ILE A 60 2.45 7.78 8.61
CA ILE A 60 3.06 7.95 7.30
C ILE A 60 2.07 7.51 6.23
N PHE A 61 1.71 8.42 5.33
CA PHE A 61 0.88 8.16 4.16
C PHE A 61 1.80 7.94 2.96
N LEU A 62 1.73 6.77 2.31
CA LEU A 62 2.58 6.45 1.15
C LEU A 62 1.70 6.09 -0.05
N TRP A 63 1.14 7.11 -0.70
CA TRP A 63 0.10 6.96 -1.71
C TRP A 63 0.63 7.09 -3.14
N ASP A 64 -0.04 6.41 -4.07
CA ASP A 64 0.17 6.59 -5.51
C ASP A 64 -0.35 7.97 -5.96
N GLU A 65 0.13 8.44 -7.11
CA GLU A 65 -0.14 9.76 -7.66
C GLU A 65 -1.53 9.91 -8.32
N ASP A 66 -2.20 8.80 -8.63
CA ASP A 66 -3.47 8.76 -9.36
C ASP A 66 -4.69 8.58 -8.43
N ILE A 67 -4.54 9.07 -7.20
CA ILE A 67 -5.53 8.98 -6.12
C ILE A 67 -6.25 10.32 -5.96
N GLU A 68 -7.55 10.31 -6.20
CA GLU A 68 -8.44 11.44 -5.96
C GLU A 68 -8.99 11.42 -4.54
N VAL A 69 -8.93 12.58 -3.89
CA VAL A 69 -9.22 12.71 -2.45
C VAL A 69 -10.51 13.46 -2.15
N ASP A 70 -11.33 13.81 -3.14
CA ASP A 70 -12.51 14.68 -2.96
C ASP A 70 -13.45 14.27 -1.81
N ASN A 71 -13.57 12.97 -1.52
CA ASN A 71 -14.44 12.41 -0.49
C ASN A 71 -13.70 11.94 0.77
N PHE A 72 -12.47 12.40 0.98
CA PHE A 72 -11.59 11.96 2.05
C PHE A 72 -11.29 13.11 3.01
N ASP A 73 -11.54 12.92 4.31
CA ASP A 73 -11.05 13.84 5.35
C ASP A 73 -9.92 13.16 6.14
N PRO A 74 -8.66 13.66 6.04
CA PRO A 74 -7.54 13.03 6.70
C PRO A 74 -7.58 13.10 8.22
N LEU A 75 -8.25 14.12 8.80
CA LEU A 75 -8.38 14.22 10.25
C LEU A 75 -9.39 13.21 10.76
N ARG A 76 -10.57 13.12 10.13
CA ARG A 76 -11.59 12.11 10.47
C ARG A 76 -11.06 10.70 10.26
N TYR A 77 -10.30 10.47 9.19
CA TYR A 77 -9.62 9.21 8.93
C TYR A 77 -8.70 8.83 10.09
N LEU A 78 -7.80 9.74 10.50
CA LEU A 78 -6.87 9.47 11.59
C LEU A 78 -7.57 9.29 12.94
N ASP A 79 -8.69 9.97 13.18
CA ASP A 79 -9.50 9.75 14.38
C ASP A 79 -10.05 8.32 14.44
N ILE A 80 -10.49 7.78 13.31
CA ILE A 80 -10.94 6.38 13.22
C ILE A 80 -9.76 5.43 13.39
N VAL A 81 -8.64 5.67 12.71
CA VAL A 81 -7.41 4.85 12.83
C VAL A 81 -6.98 4.74 14.28
N ARG A 82 -6.94 5.86 15.02
CA ARG A 82 -6.60 5.89 16.45
C ARG A 82 -7.63 5.14 17.30
N LYS A 83 -8.93 5.42 17.09
CA LYS A 83 -10.01 4.78 17.84
C LYS A 83 -10.03 3.26 17.68
N GLU A 84 -9.70 2.78 16.49
CA GLU A 84 -9.77 1.38 16.09
C GLU A 84 -8.45 0.63 16.32
N GLY A 85 -7.40 1.32 16.79
CA GLY A 85 -6.08 0.71 17.03
C GLY A 85 -5.41 0.21 15.75
N LEU A 86 -5.67 0.85 14.60
CA LEU A 86 -5.10 0.43 13.33
C LEU A 86 -3.64 0.90 13.23
N GLU A 87 -2.73 -0.06 13.08
CA GLU A 87 -1.30 0.16 12.87
C GLU A 87 -0.97 0.29 11.38
N ILE A 88 -1.72 -0.42 10.54
CA ILE A 88 -1.61 -0.35 9.09
C ILE A 88 -3.01 -0.25 8.53
N SER A 89 -3.27 0.77 7.73
CA SER A 89 -4.60 1.01 7.23
C SER A 89 -4.58 1.60 5.84
N GLN A 90 -5.75 1.68 5.21
CA GLN A 90 -5.95 2.52 4.04
C GLN A 90 -7.40 3.04 4.02
N PRO A 91 -7.68 4.15 3.32
CA PRO A 91 -9.06 4.49 2.98
C PRO A 91 -9.68 3.41 2.10
N ALA A 92 -11.01 3.29 2.16
CA ALA A 92 -11.73 2.47 1.20
C ALA A 92 -11.64 3.06 -0.21
N LEU A 93 -11.71 2.18 -1.21
CA LEU A 93 -11.80 2.59 -2.60
C LEU A 93 -13.26 2.78 -2.99
N ASP A 94 -13.57 3.95 -3.53
CA ASP A 94 -14.85 4.21 -4.19
C ASP A 94 -15.12 3.11 -5.22
N ARG A 95 -16.38 2.71 -5.39
CA ARG A 95 -16.76 1.61 -6.29
C ARG A 95 -16.48 1.90 -7.77
N ARG A 96 -16.24 3.17 -8.12
CA ARG A 96 -15.80 3.60 -9.45
C ARG A 96 -14.29 3.40 -9.68
N SER A 97 -13.54 3.09 -8.63
CA SER A 97 -12.09 2.90 -8.69
C SER A 97 -11.68 1.68 -9.51
N LYS A 98 -10.42 1.67 -9.95
CA LYS A 98 -9.75 0.44 -10.36
C LYS A 98 -9.48 -0.44 -9.13
N ILE A 99 -10.36 -1.42 -8.90
CA ILE A 99 -10.28 -2.34 -7.75
C ILE A 99 -9.65 -3.66 -8.17
N HIS A 100 -8.52 -4.01 -7.58
CA HIS A 100 -7.86 -5.31 -7.78
C HIS A 100 -8.29 -6.33 -6.72
N HIS A 101 -8.44 -5.90 -5.47
CA HIS A 101 -8.79 -6.75 -4.34
C HIS A 101 -10.10 -6.30 -3.71
N GLN A 102 -11.10 -7.19 -3.62
CA GLN A 102 -12.44 -6.81 -3.16
C GLN A 102 -12.49 -6.32 -1.70
N LEU A 103 -11.49 -6.67 -0.88
CA LEU A 103 -11.36 -6.15 0.49
C LEU A 103 -11.21 -4.62 0.50
N THR A 104 -10.52 -4.03 -0.46
CA THR A 104 -10.23 -2.58 -0.46
C THR A 104 -11.44 -1.75 -0.88
N ALA A 105 -12.45 -2.37 -1.51
CA ALA A 105 -13.64 -1.68 -1.98
C ALA A 105 -14.53 -1.20 -0.82
N ARG A 106 -15.10 -0.01 -0.98
CA ARG A 106 -16.06 0.55 -0.03
C ARG A 106 -17.27 -0.36 0.17
N ALA A 107 -17.60 -0.67 1.42
CA ALA A 107 -18.69 -1.55 1.79
C ALA A 107 -20.04 -0.96 1.36
N ARG A 108 -20.92 -1.82 0.82
CA ARG A 108 -22.26 -1.41 0.35
C ARG A 108 -23.17 -0.94 1.48
N ARG A 109 -23.03 -1.57 2.64
CA ARG A 109 -23.85 -1.29 3.83
C ARG A 109 -23.27 -0.15 4.67
N GLY A 110 -22.16 0.45 4.22
CA GLY A 110 -21.36 1.38 5.00
C GLY A 110 -20.72 0.74 6.24
N GLY A 111 -20.08 1.57 7.03
CA GLY A 111 -19.37 1.21 8.24
C GLY A 111 -18.28 2.25 8.51
N ALA A 112 -17.71 2.25 9.72
CA ALA A 112 -16.51 3.03 9.98
C ALA A 112 -15.28 2.32 9.43
N VAL A 113 -15.20 0.99 9.63
CA VAL A 113 -14.07 0.16 9.21
C VAL A 113 -14.53 -1.23 8.78
N HIS A 114 -13.74 -1.87 7.92
CA HIS A 114 -13.80 -3.31 7.69
C HIS A 114 -12.41 -3.90 7.54
N ARG A 115 -12.24 -5.11 8.07
CA ARG A 115 -10.95 -5.82 8.10
C ARG A 115 -11.01 -7.12 7.32
N ARG A 116 -12.17 -7.46 6.76
CA ARG A 116 -12.37 -8.71 6.02
C ARG A 116 -13.36 -8.64 4.89
N PHE A 117 -13.20 -9.57 3.96
CA PHE A 117 -14.12 -9.80 2.85
C PHE A 117 -14.43 -11.29 2.69
N TYR A 118 -15.59 -11.60 2.10
CA TYR A 118 -16.05 -12.97 1.89
C TYR A 118 -16.24 -13.26 0.41
N LYS A 119 -15.64 -14.36 -0.05
CA LYS A 119 -15.75 -14.82 -1.43
C LYS A 119 -15.85 -16.34 -1.45
N THR A 120 -17.04 -16.85 -1.75
CA THR A 120 -17.33 -18.30 -1.74
C THR A 120 -17.20 -18.97 -3.10
N ALA A 121 -17.11 -18.19 -4.20
CA ALA A 121 -17.06 -18.70 -5.57
C ALA A 121 -15.89 -18.11 -6.39
N GLY A 122 -15.44 -18.84 -7.41
CA GLY A 122 -14.30 -18.48 -8.26
C GLY A 122 -12.93 -18.77 -7.62
N GLY A 123 -11.85 -18.28 -8.25
CA GLY A 123 -10.49 -18.34 -7.72
C GLY A 123 -10.24 -17.32 -6.60
N GLY A 124 -9.29 -17.61 -5.70
CA GLY A 124 -8.93 -16.74 -4.57
C GLY A 124 -10.07 -16.59 -3.56
N ARG A 125 -10.52 -17.70 -2.97
CA ARG A 125 -11.68 -17.74 -2.07
C ARG A 125 -11.32 -17.19 -0.69
N CYS A 126 -12.27 -16.47 -0.09
CA CYS A 126 -12.16 -15.92 1.26
C CYS A 126 -13.31 -16.48 2.09
N TYR A 127 -13.01 -17.55 2.82
CA TYR A 127 -13.96 -18.28 3.65
C TYR A 127 -14.03 -17.70 5.07
N GLY A 128 -14.96 -18.20 5.86
CA GLY A 128 -15.14 -17.78 7.26
C GLY A 128 -13.85 -17.90 8.07
N ASN A 129 -13.05 -18.94 7.83
CA ASN A 129 -11.79 -19.26 8.51
C ASN A 129 -10.54 -18.66 7.83
N SER A 130 -10.67 -17.85 6.79
CA SER A 130 -9.52 -17.19 6.16
C SER A 130 -9.03 -16.04 7.05
N THR A 131 -7.90 -16.23 7.73
CA THR A 131 -7.27 -15.27 8.67
C THR A 131 -6.11 -14.47 8.05
N GLY A 132 -5.71 -14.81 6.82
CA GLY A 132 -4.59 -14.18 6.14
C GLY A 132 -4.97 -13.27 4.97
N PRO A 133 -3.97 -12.53 4.45
CA PRO A 133 -4.12 -11.73 3.25
C PRO A 133 -4.44 -12.60 2.03
N PRO A 134 -5.22 -12.10 1.06
CA PRO A 134 -5.82 -10.76 1.02
C PRO A 134 -7.23 -10.73 1.64
N CYS A 135 -7.61 -11.76 2.41
CA CYS A 135 -8.99 -11.94 2.88
C CYS A 135 -9.30 -11.22 4.18
N THR A 136 -8.33 -11.16 5.09
CA THR A 136 -8.46 -10.56 6.43
C THR A 136 -7.16 -9.84 6.80
N GLY A 137 -7.26 -8.69 7.48
CA GLY A 137 -6.10 -7.99 8.03
C GLY A 137 -5.09 -7.56 6.97
N TRP A 138 -5.56 -6.97 5.88
CA TRP A 138 -4.75 -6.64 4.70
C TRP A 138 -5.13 -5.29 4.10
N VAL A 139 -4.14 -4.61 3.54
CA VAL A 139 -4.27 -3.38 2.74
C VAL A 139 -3.46 -3.53 1.47
N GLU A 140 -3.89 -2.88 0.40
CA GLU A 140 -3.21 -2.86 -0.87
C GLU A 140 -2.10 -1.80 -0.88
N MET A 141 -1.04 -2.05 -1.64
CA MET A 141 0.16 -1.21 -1.64
C MET A 141 -0.03 0.20 -2.19
N MET A 142 -1.16 0.52 -2.84
CA MET A 142 -1.42 1.79 -3.52
C MET A 142 -1.69 2.98 -2.58
N VAL A 143 -2.46 2.78 -1.50
CA VAL A 143 -2.81 3.86 -0.55
C VAL A 143 -2.61 3.49 0.93
N PRO A 144 -1.51 2.81 1.32
CA PRO A 144 -1.28 2.46 2.71
C PRO A 144 -0.98 3.69 3.56
N VAL A 145 -1.41 3.59 4.81
CA VAL A 145 -1.07 4.47 5.92
C VAL A 145 -0.52 3.61 7.04
N PHE A 146 0.64 3.99 7.54
CA PHE A 146 1.35 3.27 8.59
C PHE A 146 1.41 4.12 9.85
N SER A 147 1.25 3.50 11.02
CA SER A 147 1.76 4.10 12.26
C SER A 147 3.28 4.24 12.19
N ARG A 148 3.84 5.10 13.05
CA ARG A 148 5.30 5.23 13.21
C ARG A 148 5.99 3.88 13.45
N ALA A 149 5.41 3.04 14.30
CA ALA A 149 5.96 1.74 14.64
C ALA A 149 5.90 0.76 13.46
N ALA A 150 4.74 0.68 12.80
CA ALA A 150 4.55 -0.18 11.64
C ALA A 150 5.45 0.25 10.47
N TRP A 151 5.62 1.55 10.24
CA TRP A 151 6.53 2.06 9.21
C TRP A 151 7.99 1.69 9.48
N ARG A 152 8.45 1.77 10.74
CA ARG A 152 9.82 1.36 11.10
C ARG A 152 10.10 -0.10 10.73
N CYS A 153 9.12 -0.97 10.93
CA CYS A 153 9.19 -2.37 10.50
C CYS A 153 9.08 -2.51 8.98
N ALA A 154 8.08 -1.89 8.34
CA ALA A 154 7.84 -1.99 6.90
C ALA A 154 9.03 -1.47 6.09
N TRP A 155 9.65 -0.37 6.53
CA TRP A 155 10.83 0.20 5.90
C TRP A 155 12.01 -0.78 5.87
N ARG A 156 12.17 -1.63 6.89
CA ARG A 156 13.20 -2.69 6.92
C ARG A 156 12.89 -3.84 5.97
N MET A 157 11.61 -4.12 5.70
CA MET A 157 11.20 -5.12 4.72
C MET A 157 11.39 -4.67 3.27
N ILE A 158 11.35 -3.35 3.00
CA ILE A 158 11.65 -2.81 1.67
C ILE A 158 13.12 -3.05 1.33
N GLN A 159 13.37 -3.75 0.23
CA GLN A 159 14.70 -4.12 -0.26
C GLN A 159 15.22 -3.06 -1.23
N ASN A 160 16.49 -2.66 -1.09
CA ASN A 160 17.05 -1.51 -1.83
C ASN A 160 17.09 -1.68 -3.35
N ASP A 161 17.16 -2.93 -3.82
CA ASP A 161 17.24 -3.35 -5.22
C ASP A 161 15.88 -3.70 -5.84
N LEU A 162 14.82 -3.87 -5.04
CA LEU A 162 13.47 -4.16 -5.51
C LEU A 162 12.63 -2.88 -5.46
N VAL A 163 12.34 -2.32 -6.62
CA VAL A 163 11.75 -0.98 -6.73
C VAL A 163 10.22 -1.04 -6.82
N PHE A 164 9.62 -2.09 -7.35
CA PHE A 164 8.16 -2.18 -7.47
C PHE A 164 7.48 -2.67 -6.18
N ALA A 165 8.21 -3.39 -5.32
CA ALA A 165 7.75 -3.95 -4.05
C ALA A 165 6.49 -4.84 -4.14
N TRP A 166 6.18 -5.41 -5.31
CA TRP A 166 5.06 -6.36 -5.44
C TRP A 166 5.24 -7.54 -4.49
N GLY A 167 4.17 -7.92 -3.79
CA GLY A 167 4.18 -8.95 -2.75
C GLY A 167 4.49 -8.45 -1.34
N LEU A 168 5.01 -7.23 -1.19
CA LEU A 168 5.27 -6.63 0.13
C LEU A 168 3.98 -6.46 0.95
N ASP A 169 2.88 -6.08 0.29
CA ASP A 169 1.54 -5.95 0.86
C ASP A 169 1.03 -7.23 1.54
N PHE A 170 1.41 -8.41 1.04
CA PHE A 170 1.12 -9.68 1.71
C PHE A 170 1.93 -9.92 2.99
N LYS A 171 2.99 -9.14 3.22
CA LYS A 171 3.84 -9.22 4.42
C LYS A 171 3.67 -8.03 5.37
N LEU A 172 3.04 -6.94 4.94
CA LEU A 172 2.82 -5.75 5.78
C LEU A 172 2.16 -6.09 7.13
N GLY A 173 1.25 -7.06 7.16
CA GLY A 173 0.61 -7.49 8.41
C GLY A 173 1.57 -7.96 9.52
N TYR A 174 2.79 -8.41 9.19
CA TYR A 174 3.84 -8.73 10.16
C TYR A 174 4.40 -7.50 10.90
N CYS A 175 4.16 -6.31 10.37
CA CYS A 175 4.54 -5.05 10.98
C CYS A 175 3.43 -4.40 11.80
N ALA A 176 2.23 -4.99 11.85
CA ALA A 176 1.22 -4.58 12.80
C ALA A 176 1.58 -5.13 14.17
N GLN A 177 1.61 -4.27 15.19
CA GLN A 177 1.78 -4.74 16.56
C GLN A 177 0.55 -5.56 16.95
N GLY A 178 0.72 -6.79 17.42
CA GLY A 178 -0.39 -7.65 17.84
C GLY A 178 -1.06 -8.44 16.70
N ASP A 179 -2.37 -8.60 16.79
CA ASP A 179 -3.15 -9.39 15.83
C ASP A 179 -3.45 -8.58 14.57
N ARG A 180 -2.86 -8.97 13.43
CA ARG A 180 -3.11 -8.29 12.14
C ARG A 180 -4.58 -8.29 11.73
N THR A 181 -5.38 -9.26 12.18
CA THR A 181 -6.81 -9.31 11.86
C THR A 181 -7.61 -8.20 12.53
N MET A 182 -7.03 -7.57 13.56
CA MET A 182 -7.60 -6.45 14.32
C MET A 182 -6.88 -5.13 14.02
N ASN A 183 -5.57 -5.16 13.82
CA ASN A 183 -4.77 -3.93 13.74
C ASN A 183 -4.44 -3.53 12.29
N VAL A 184 -4.90 -4.31 11.31
CA VAL A 184 -4.82 -3.97 9.88
C VAL A 184 -6.22 -3.90 9.28
N GLY A 185 -6.52 -2.81 8.56
CA GLY A 185 -7.88 -2.64 8.06
C GLY A 185 -8.12 -1.47 7.11
N ILE A 186 -9.32 -1.47 6.56
CA ILE A 186 -9.82 -0.42 5.69
C ILE A 186 -10.71 0.51 6.51
N VAL A 187 -10.47 1.81 6.44
CA VAL A 187 -11.40 2.82 6.95
C VAL A 187 -12.45 3.07 5.87
N ASP A 188 -13.67 2.60 6.11
CA ASP A 188 -14.74 2.55 5.10
C ASP A 188 -15.51 3.86 4.95
N SER A 189 -15.62 4.63 6.03
CA SER A 189 -16.34 5.90 6.03
C SER A 189 -15.58 7.02 5.33
N GLU A 190 -14.25 6.90 5.23
CA GLU A 190 -13.38 7.87 4.55
C GLU A 190 -12.75 7.17 3.34
N TYR A 191 -13.06 7.65 2.13
CA TYR A 191 -12.77 6.90 0.90
C TYR A 191 -12.18 7.79 -0.19
N VAL A 192 -11.40 7.15 -1.07
CA VAL A 192 -10.69 7.77 -2.19
C VAL A 192 -11.10 7.11 -3.50
N LEU A 193 -10.86 7.79 -4.62
CA LEU A 193 -11.06 7.24 -5.95
C LEU A 193 -9.70 6.98 -6.60
N HIS A 194 -9.43 5.71 -6.96
CA HIS A 194 -8.20 5.31 -7.63
C HIS A 194 -8.45 5.16 -9.13
N ARG A 195 -7.78 5.98 -9.94
CA ARG A 195 -8.00 6.00 -11.39
C ARG A 195 -7.41 4.78 -12.09
N GLY A 196 -6.32 4.21 -11.58
CA GLY A 196 -5.59 3.12 -12.19
C GLY A 196 -4.86 3.54 -13.48
N ILE A 197 -4.31 4.76 -13.49
CA ILE A 197 -3.56 5.32 -14.62
C ILE A 197 -2.14 4.76 -14.57
N PRO A 198 -1.69 3.98 -15.56
CA PRO A 198 -0.31 3.52 -15.62
C PRO A 198 0.59 4.72 -15.97
N THR A 199 1.45 5.12 -15.04
CA THR A 199 2.38 6.25 -15.21
C THR A 199 3.78 5.80 -15.64
N LEU A 200 4.17 4.57 -15.30
CA LEU A 200 5.40 3.94 -15.77
C LEU A 200 5.16 3.08 -17.01
N GLY A 201 6.00 3.26 -18.04
CA GLY A 201 5.91 2.55 -19.31
C GLY A 201 5.04 3.24 -20.36
N ASP A 202 4.60 4.47 -20.10
CA ASP A 202 4.06 5.35 -21.14
C ASP A 202 5.23 5.95 -21.93
N ALA A 203 5.42 5.48 -23.16
CA ALA A 203 6.39 6.07 -24.06
C ALA A 203 5.77 7.36 -24.58
N GLY A 204 6.07 8.51 -23.94
CA GLY A 204 5.48 9.82 -24.25
C GLY A 204 5.29 10.06 -25.76
N ASP A 205 4.16 10.68 -26.13
CA ASP A 205 3.68 10.93 -27.51
C ASP A 205 3.84 9.76 -28.51
N GLY A 206 4.04 8.54 -28.00
CA GLY A 206 4.40 7.36 -28.75
C GLY A 206 3.20 6.45 -29.01
N LYS A 207 3.18 5.88 -30.22
CA LYS A 207 2.14 4.98 -30.74
C LYS A 207 1.64 3.97 -29.67
N PRO A 208 0.33 3.67 -29.59
CA PRO A 208 -0.28 2.79 -28.57
C PRO A 208 0.43 1.44 -28.34
N ALA A 209 1.07 0.89 -29.38
CA ALA A 209 1.83 -0.36 -29.29
C ALA A 209 3.11 -0.24 -28.43
N ALA A 210 3.80 0.91 -28.45
CA ALA A 210 4.99 1.15 -27.65
C ALA A 210 4.64 1.29 -26.16
N ALA A 211 3.58 2.03 -25.83
CA ALA A 211 3.06 2.12 -24.46
C ALA A 211 2.54 0.76 -23.95
N ALA A 212 1.94 -0.07 -24.82
CA ALA A 212 1.56 -1.44 -24.45
C ALA A 212 2.79 -2.33 -24.15
N ALA A 213 3.84 -2.23 -24.94
CA ALA A 213 5.10 -2.95 -24.72
C ALA A 213 5.79 -2.50 -23.42
N GLY A 214 5.84 -1.19 -23.16
CA GLY A 214 6.37 -0.62 -21.92
C GLY A 214 5.63 -1.14 -20.68
N ARG A 215 4.29 -1.10 -20.69
CA ARG A 215 3.47 -1.67 -19.61
C ARG A 215 3.69 -3.17 -19.40
N SER A 216 3.89 -3.93 -20.47
CA SER A 216 4.21 -5.36 -20.38
C SER A 216 5.58 -5.59 -19.71
N ALA A 217 6.59 -4.80 -20.08
CA ALA A 217 7.92 -4.88 -19.48
C ALA A 217 7.90 -4.50 -17.99
N VAL A 218 7.16 -3.45 -17.61
CA VAL A 218 6.94 -3.07 -16.21
C VAL A 218 6.33 -4.23 -15.43
N ARG A 219 5.23 -4.80 -15.91
CA ARG A 219 4.58 -5.96 -15.26
C ARG A 219 5.48 -7.18 -15.15
N GLN A 220 6.27 -7.47 -16.20
CA GLN A 220 7.22 -8.56 -16.17
C GLN A 220 8.27 -8.34 -15.08
N ARG A 221 8.85 -7.13 -15.02
CA ARG A 221 9.82 -6.76 -13.99
C ARG A 221 9.21 -6.80 -12.58
N SER A 222 8.01 -6.26 -12.38
CA SER A 222 7.33 -6.31 -11.08
C SER A 222 7.08 -7.76 -10.64
N SER A 223 6.70 -8.65 -11.56
CA SER A 223 6.53 -10.08 -11.29
C SER A 223 7.85 -10.77 -10.91
N THR A 224 8.94 -10.48 -11.63
CA THR A 224 10.28 -10.99 -11.30
C THR A 224 10.75 -10.50 -9.93
N GLU A 225 10.58 -9.21 -9.62
CA GLU A 225 10.94 -8.66 -8.32
C GLU A 225 10.12 -9.28 -7.18
N MET A 226 8.82 -9.53 -7.39
CA MET A 226 7.97 -10.25 -6.43
C MET A 226 8.48 -11.67 -6.15
N GLN A 227 8.90 -12.39 -7.19
CA GLN A 227 9.48 -13.73 -7.01
C GLN A 227 10.78 -13.69 -6.20
N ILE A 228 11.63 -12.68 -6.45
CA ILE A 228 12.86 -12.46 -5.68
C ILE A 228 12.52 -12.14 -4.22
N PHE A 229 11.56 -11.24 -3.98
CA PHE A 229 11.10 -10.88 -2.64
C PHE A 229 10.60 -12.10 -1.87
N ASN A 230 9.71 -12.89 -2.46
CA ASN A 230 9.16 -14.09 -1.84
C ASN A 230 10.23 -15.13 -1.53
N ARG A 231 11.20 -15.32 -2.44
CA ARG A 231 12.32 -16.22 -2.20
C ARG A 231 13.16 -15.74 -1.01
N ARG A 232 13.57 -14.48 -0.99
CA ARG A 232 14.36 -13.89 0.11
C ARG A 232 13.62 -13.91 1.45
N TRP A 233 12.31 -13.70 1.44
CA TRP A 233 11.48 -13.84 2.64
C TRP A 233 11.53 -15.26 3.18
N ASN A 234 11.33 -16.27 2.32
CA ASN A 234 11.34 -17.67 2.73
C ASN A 234 12.72 -18.13 3.20
N GLU A 235 13.79 -17.66 2.55
CA GLU A 235 15.17 -17.89 2.99
C GLU A 235 15.41 -17.29 4.38
N ALA A 236 15.05 -16.02 4.59
CA ALA A 236 15.20 -15.37 5.90
C ALA A 236 14.42 -16.07 7.01
N VAL A 237 13.21 -16.54 6.73
CA VAL A 237 12.38 -17.34 7.66
C VAL A 237 13.02 -18.68 7.98
N ALA A 238 13.64 -19.34 7.00
CA ALA A 238 14.26 -20.65 7.18
C ALA A 238 15.62 -20.56 7.93
N GLU A 239 16.35 -19.46 7.75
CA GLU A 239 17.67 -19.23 8.35
C GLU A 239 17.59 -18.68 9.79
N ASP A 240 16.50 -17.99 10.16
CA ASP A 240 16.30 -17.48 11.51
C ASP A 240 15.72 -18.57 12.43
N GLU A 241 16.61 -19.35 13.06
CA GLU A 241 16.23 -20.41 14.00
C GLU A 241 15.40 -19.93 15.20
N CYS A 242 15.45 -18.63 15.53
CA CYS A 242 14.69 -18.04 16.63
C CYS A 242 13.34 -17.49 16.19
N TRP A 243 13.08 -17.41 14.88
CA TRP A 243 11.84 -16.87 14.36
C TRP A 243 10.70 -17.87 14.49
N THR A 244 9.59 -17.41 15.06
CA THR A 244 8.32 -18.15 15.08
C THR A 244 7.31 -17.34 14.30
N ASP A 245 6.66 -17.96 13.30
CA ASP A 245 5.60 -17.29 12.54
C ASP A 245 4.43 -16.93 13.48
N PRO A 246 4.13 -15.64 13.71
CA PRO A 246 2.94 -15.24 14.46
C PRO A 246 1.63 -15.58 13.76
N TYR A 247 1.65 -15.91 12.46
CA TYR A 247 0.46 -16.15 11.65
C TYR A 247 0.56 -17.46 10.85
N PRO A 248 0.78 -18.61 11.50
CA PRO A 248 0.93 -19.87 10.80
C PRO A 248 -0.35 -20.21 10.03
N GLU A 249 -0.21 -20.65 8.78
CA GLU A 249 -1.35 -21.17 8.05
C GLU A 249 -1.88 -22.43 8.75
N PRO A 250 -3.21 -22.58 8.91
CA PRO A 250 -3.76 -23.80 9.45
C PRO A 250 -3.36 -24.97 8.53
N PRO A 251 -2.99 -26.14 9.08
CA PRO A 251 -2.59 -27.27 8.27
C PRO A 251 -3.71 -27.60 7.27
N THR A 252 -3.36 -27.66 5.98
CA THR A 252 -4.28 -28.12 4.95
C THR A 252 -4.73 -29.53 5.30
N ALA A 253 -6.02 -29.70 5.59
CA ALA A 253 -6.60 -31.03 5.76
C ALA A 253 -6.33 -31.82 4.47
N THR A 254 -5.40 -32.76 4.53
CA THR A 254 -5.23 -33.77 3.49
C THR A 254 -6.53 -34.54 3.41
N THR A 255 -7.35 -34.27 2.40
CA THR A 255 -8.34 -35.23 1.92
C THR A 255 -7.56 -36.43 1.42
N LYS A 256 -7.44 -37.45 2.26
CA LYS A 256 -7.13 -38.80 1.79
C LYS A 256 -8.35 -39.26 1.01
N ASP A 257 -8.18 -39.39 -0.30
CA ASP A 257 -9.00 -40.30 -1.11
C ASP A 257 -8.68 -41.76 -0.71
#